data_AF-A0A7W2HUG7-F1
#
_entry.id   AF-A0A7W2HUG7-F1
#
_cell.length_a   1.000
_cell.length_b   1.000
_cell.length_c   1.000
_cell.angle_alpha   90.00
_cell.angle_beta   90.00
_cell.angle_gamma   90.00
#
_symmetry.space_group_name_H-M   'P 1'
#
loop_
_entity.id
_entity.type
_entity.pdbx_description
1 polymer ?
#
loop_
_entity_poly.entity_id
_entity_poly.type
_entity_poly.pdbx_seq_one_letter_code
_entity_poly.pdbx_strand_id
1 'polypeptide(L)'
;MRALARGRAWSVPEELSARVPAERRGPGLGRDAVRLLVSRGTEVTHHAFPELPGLLRAGDLLLVNTSPTLAAAADGRLGSDRVVVHFSTQGEDGRWAVELRAPDGRGTTRPRAGGPAGAVVELAEGVRLVLEEPLAAGSERLWWARAVASGARDGRVRGGNALGGGPHDGGAHDGDATGTDATGTDARDGGTADAGTRDGGAAGRVVRPSGVADVPGLLRRHGRPIRYAYTERDQPLSAYQTVFALPGADGAGSAEMPSAARPFTPRLVAELVSRGVQFAPLTLHTGVASAEAHEPPYPERFAVPEASARLVNAARAGGGRVVAVGTTAVRAVESAAGADGIVRACAGWTDLVVTPGRGVRVVDGLLTGLHEPEASHLLMLEAVAGREAVERGYEEALAGRYLWHEFGDVHLLLR
;
A
#
# COMPACT_ATOMS: atom_id res chain seq x y z
N MET A 1 -10.39 12.52 -21.14
CA MET A 1 -9.74 13.56 -20.32
C MET A 1 -8.39 13.94 -20.93
N ARG A 2 -8.35 14.85 -21.92
CA ARG A 2 -7.10 15.44 -22.41
C ARG A 2 -6.84 16.74 -21.66
N ALA A 3 -6.15 16.64 -20.54
CA ALA A 3 -5.54 17.78 -19.87
C ALA A 3 -4.19 17.32 -19.34
N LEU A 4 -3.20 17.22 -20.23
CA LEU A 4 -1.81 17.01 -19.83
C LEU A 4 -0.95 18.08 -20.50
N ALA A 5 -0.38 18.92 -19.64
CA ALA A 5 0.80 19.75 -19.79
C ALA A 5 0.90 20.68 -21.01
N ARG A 6 0.37 21.91 -20.88
CA ARG A 6 1.16 23.08 -21.33
C ARG A 6 2.11 23.42 -20.19
N GLY A 7 3.24 22.73 -20.15
CA GLY A 7 4.36 22.87 -19.21
C GLY A 7 5.60 22.29 -19.89
N ARG A 8 6.79 22.73 -19.51
CA ARG A 8 8.06 22.30 -20.12
C ARG A 8 8.16 20.77 -20.06
N ALA A 9 8.32 20.08 -21.19
CA ALA A 9 8.59 18.65 -21.17
C ALA A 9 10.03 18.45 -20.69
N TRP A 10 10.22 18.11 -19.41
CA TRP A 10 11.52 17.62 -18.95
C TRP A 10 11.70 16.18 -19.46
N SER A 11 12.90 15.83 -19.89
CA SER A 11 13.27 14.43 -20.03
C SER A 11 14.29 14.13 -18.95
N VAL A 12 14.09 13.02 -18.24
CA VAL A 12 15.02 12.56 -17.22
C VAL A 12 16.08 11.70 -17.93
N PRO A 13 17.36 12.10 -17.92
CA PRO A 13 18.40 11.26 -18.51
C PRO A 13 18.50 9.90 -17.81
N GLU A 14 18.66 8.82 -18.58
CA GLU A 14 18.67 7.43 -18.08
C GLU A 14 19.79 7.18 -17.04
N GLU A 15 20.87 7.96 -17.09
CA GLU A 15 21.95 7.89 -16.12
C GLU A 15 21.58 8.46 -14.74
N LEU A 16 20.48 9.21 -14.64
CA LEU A 16 19.97 9.72 -13.37
C LEU A 16 19.02 8.73 -12.69
N SER A 17 18.66 7.61 -13.32
CA SER A 17 17.88 6.56 -12.66
C SER A 17 18.72 5.84 -11.60
N ALA A 18 18.21 5.73 -10.38
CA ALA A 18 18.88 5.05 -9.28
C ALA A 18 18.93 3.53 -9.44
N ARG A 19 19.85 3.02 -10.26
CA ARG A 19 19.90 1.59 -10.64
C ARG A 19 20.17 0.61 -9.49
N VAL A 20 20.72 1.11 -8.39
CA VAL A 20 20.93 0.36 -7.15
C VAL A 20 20.54 1.20 -5.91
N PRO A 21 20.12 0.54 -4.81
CA PRO A 21 19.93 1.17 -3.51
C PRO A 21 21.16 1.95 -3.02
N ALA A 22 20.93 3.01 -2.24
CA ALA A 22 21.98 3.89 -1.71
C ALA A 22 23.12 3.12 -1.02
N GLU A 23 22.77 2.15 -0.16
CA GLU A 23 23.73 1.32 0.58
C GLU A 23 24.58 0.39 -0.29
N ARG A 24 24.28 0.27 -1.59
CA ARG A 24 25.06 -0.51 -2.56
C ARG A 24 25.90 0.36 -3.50
N ARG A 25 25.84 1.69 -3.37
CA ARG A 25 26.60 2.63 -4.23
C ARG A 25 28.06 2.80 -3.81
N GLY A 26 28.40 2.43 -2.57
CA GLY A 26 29.76 2.56 -2.05
C GLY A 26 29.91 1.96 -0.66
N PRO A 27 31.14 1.70 -0.22
CA PRO A 27 31.42 1.16 1.11
C PRO A 27 31.02 2.15 2.21
N GLY A 28 30.42 1.63 3.28
CA GLY A 28 30.04 2.42 4.46
C GLY A 28 28.77 3.28 4.30
N LEU A 29 28.11 3.24 3.14
CA LEU A 29 26.87 3.98 2.90
C LEU A 29 25.66 3.27 3.51
N GLY A 30 24.84 4.02 4.24
CA GLY A 30 23.53 3.59 4.70
C GLY A 30 22.42 3.87 3.69
N ARG A 31 21.19 3.44 4.01
CA ARG A 31 20.00 3.76 3.21
C ARG A 31 19.65 5.26 3.23
N ASP A 32 20.10 5.97 4.27
CA ASP A 32 20.01 7.42 4.45
C ASP A 32 21.09 8.18 3.68
N ALA A 33 22.03 7.51 3.00
CA ALA A 33 23.03 8.13 2.14
C ALA A 33 22.45 8.57 0.78
N VAL A 34 21.33 9.29 0.84
CA VAL A 34 20.68 9.94 -0.30
C VAL A 34 20.68 11.45 -0.09
N ARG A 35 20.53 12.19 -1.18
CA ARG A 35 20.38 13.64 -1.13
C ARG A 35 18.94 14.01 -0.83
N LEU A 36 18.77 15.19 -0.27
CA LEU A 36 17.49 15.81 0.03
C LEU A 36 17.44 17.17 -0.67
N LEU A 37 16.57 17.30 -1.65
CA LEU A 37 16.18 18.60 -2.18
C LEU A 37 15.08 19.16 -1.30
N VAL A 38 15.10 20.46 -1.01
CA VAL A 38 14.00 21.09 -0.27
C VAL A 38 13.52 22.33 -0.99
N SER A 39 12.23 22.34 -1.33
CA SER A 39 11.55 23.52 -1.84
C SER A 39 10.62 24.12 -0.79
N ARG A 40 10.72 25.44 -0.59
CA ARG A 40 9.78 26.27 0.18
C ARG A 40 9.23 27.31 -0.78
N GLY A 41 8.04 27.05 -1.33
CA GLY A 41 7.62 27.73 -2.55
C GLY A 41 8.68 27.55 -3.66
N THR A 42 9.13 28.65 -4.26
CA THR A 42 10.15 28.64 -5.33
C THR A 42 11.60 28.69 -4.83
N GLU A 43 11.82 28.84 -3.51
CA GLU A 43 13.16 28.75 -2.93
C GLU A 43 13.58 27.28 -2.83
N VAL A 44 14.74 26.94 -3.41
CA VAL A 44 15.28 25.58 -3.43
C VAL A 44 16.63 25.53 -2.72
N THR A 45 16.81 24.53 -1.86
CA THR A 45 18.07 24.28 -1.14
C THR A 45 18.44 22.81 -1.20
N HIS A 46 19.75 22.53 -1.13
CA HIS A 46 20.31 21.19 -1.28
C HIS A 46 20.90 20.71 0.04
N HIS A 47 20.53 19.50 0.45
CA HIS A 47 20.91 18.89 1.72
C HIS A 47 21.25 17.42 1.51
N ALA A 48 21.86 16.80 2.52
CA ALA A 48 21.84 15.35 2.70
C ALA A 48 20.62 14.94 3.52
N PHE A 49 20.08 13.75 3.27
CA PHE A 49 18.90 13.28 4.01
C PHE A 49 19.06 13.21 5.55
N PRO A 50 20.25 12.87 6.10
CA PRO A 50 20.46 12.92 7.55
C PRO A 50 20.29 14.31 8.17
N GLU A 51 20.26 15.39 7.37
CA GLU A 51 20.03 16.77 7.84
C GLU A 51 18.53 17.10 8.02
N LEU A 52 17.61 16.21 7.60
CA LEU A 52 16.16 16.37 7.78
C LEU A 52 15.73 16.83 9.19
N PRO A 53 16.30 16.33 10.31
CA PRO A 53 15.92 16.77 11.65
C PRO A 53 16.21 18.25 11.93
N GLY A 54 17.13 18.89 11.19
CA GLY A 54 17.40 20.33 11.25
C GLY A 54 16.45 21.18 10.42
N LEU A 55 15.66 20.56 9.54
CA LEU A 55 14.79 21.22 8.56
C LEU A 55 13.30 21.21 8.98
N LEU A 56 12.98 20.42 10.00
CA LEU A 56 11.69 20.33 10.65
C LEU A 56 11.71 21.05 12.01
N ARG A 57 10.53 21.33 12.53
CA ARG A 57 10.32 22.05 13.80
C ARG A 57 9.59 21.15 14.79
N ALA A 58 9.77 21.41 16.08
CA ALA A 58 8.95 20.77 17.10
C ALA A 58 7.46 21.02 16.83
N GLY A 59 6.64 19.98 16.96
CA GLY A 59 5.21 20.01 16.62
C GLY A 59 4.89 19.66 15.16
N ASP A 60 5.87 19.55 14.26
CA ASP A 60 5.62 18.95 12.95
C ASP A 60 5.24 17.47 13.11
N LEU A 61 4.30 17.01 12.28
CA LEU A 61 3.82 15.63 12.24
C LEU A 61 4.16 14.99 10.90
N LEU A 62 4.90 13.88 10.93
CA LEU A 62 5.16 13.04 9.76
C LEU A 62 4.11 11.93 9.63
N LEU A 63 3.35 11.94 8.54
CA LEU A 63 2.45 10.84 8.19
C LEU A 63 3.21 9.76 7.45
N VAL A 64 3.27 8.56 8.02
CA VAL A 64 4.06 7.45 7.47
C VAL A 64 3.18 6.27 7.10
N ASN A 65 3.36 5.74 5.89
CA ASN A 65 2.74 4.50 5.47
C ASN A 65 3.50 3.31 6.06
N THR A 66 2.80 2.53 6.86
CA THR A 66 3.34 1.37 7.59
C THR A 66 3.13 0.04 6.86
N SER A 67 2.59 0.07 5.64
CA SER A 67 2.39 -1.14 4.83
C SER A 67 3.73 -1.82 4.54
N PRO A 68 3.89 -3.12 4.85
CA PRO A 68 5.07 -3.87 4.49
C PRO A 68 5.05 -4.17 2.99
N THR A 69 6.21 -4.16 2.34
CA THR A 69 6.29 -4.62 0.95
C THR A 69 6.20 -6.14 0.89
N LEU A 70 5.43 -6.68 -0.04
CA LEU A 70 5.30 -8.11 -0.26
C LEU A 70 6.37 -8.60 -1.24
N ALA A 71 6.73 -9.87 -1.10
CA ALA A 71 7.47 -10.59 -2.14
C ALA A 71 6.50 -10.96 -3.29
N ALA A 72 5.93 -9.93 -3.91
CA ALA A 72 4.73 -9.99 -4.72
C ALA A 72 4.88 -10.65 -6.10
N ALA A 73 6.09 -10.98 -6.54
CA ALA A 73 6.32 -11.71 -7.78
C ALA A 73 6.57 -13.20 -7.49
N ALA A 74 5.82 -14.10 -8.14
CA ALA A 74 6.02 -15.54 -8.06
C ALA A 74 6.10 -16.17 -9.46
N ASP A 75 6.99 -17.14 -9.63
CA ASP A 75 7.07 -17.88 -10.89
C ASP A 75 5.93 -18.90 -11.00
N GLY A 76 5.44 -19.08 -12.22
CA GLY A 76 4.37 -20.01 -12.51
C GLY A 76 4.43 -20.56 -13.93
N ARG A 77 3.45 -21.41 -14.25
CA ARG A 77 3.25 -21.97 -15.58
C ARG A 77 1.81 -21.81 -16.04
N LEU A 78 1.64 -21.34 -17.27
CA LEU A 78 0.34 -21.32 -17.96
C LEU A 78 0.43 -22.30 -19.12
N GLY A 79 -0.11 -23.52 -18.95
CA GLY A 79 0.16 -24.62 -19.87
C GLY A 79 1.66 -24.93 -19.95
N SER A 80 2.25 -24.89 -21.15
CA SER A 80 3.69 -25.07 -21.34
C SER A 80 4.52 -23.81 -21.04
N ASP A 81 3.89 -22.64 -21.00
CA ASP A 81 4.59 -21.36 -20.96
C ASP A 81 5.03 -21.01 -19.53
N ARG A 82 6.25 -20.50 -19.39
CA ARG A 82 6.70 -19.89 -18.14
C ARG A 82 6.12 -18.49 -18.01
N VAL A 83 5.56 -18.18 -16.85
CA VAL A 83 5.00 -16.86 -16.53
C VAL A 83 5.52 -16.41 -15.16
N VAL A 84 5.49 -15.10 -14.93
CA VAL A 84 5.63 -14.51 -13.59
C VAL A 84 4.30 -13.87 -13.24
N VAL A 85 3.77 -14.19 -12.06
CA VAL A 85 2.57 -13.57 -11.51
C VAL A 85 3.01 -12.45 -10.58
N HIS A 86 2.63 -11.21 -10.88
CA HIS A 86 2.72 -10.11 -9.95
C HIS A 86 1.38 -10.01 -9.19
N PHE A 87 1.40 -10.30 -7.89
CA PHE A 87 0.27 -10.12 -7.00
C PHE A 87 0.14 -8.64 -6.63
N SER A 88 -1.03 -8.06 -6.92
CA SER A 88 -1.28 -6.65 -6.70
C SER A 88 -1.97 -6.40 -5.36
N THR A 89 -3.28 -6.65 -5.30
CA THR A 89 -4.11 -6.36 -4.15
C THR A 89 -5.11 -7.50 -3.95
N GLN A 90 -5.39 -7.83 -2.69
CA GLN A 90 -6.42 -8.81 -2.36
C GLN A 90 -7.77 -8.13 -2.14
N GLY A 91 -8.78 -8.56 -2.89
CA GLY A 91 -10.18 -8.15 -2.70
C GLY A 91 -10.82 -8.77 -1.46
N GLU A 92 -11.96 -8.22 -1.04
CA GLU A 92 -12.70 -8.69 0.15
C GLU A 92 -13.28 -10.10 -0.02
N ASP A 93 -13.53 -10.51 -1.26
CA ASP A 93 -14.01 -11.85 -1.65
C ASP A 93 -12.89 -12.92 -1.72
N GLY A 94 -11.68 -12.54 -1.29
CA GLY A 94 -10.49 -13.38 -1.25
C GLY A 94 -9.77 -13.53 -2.60
N ARG A 95 -10.29 -12.93 -3.69
CA ARG A 95 -9.59 -12.89 -4.98
C ARG A 95 -8.39 -11.96 -4.90
N TRP A 96 -7.43 -12.21 -5.78
CA TRP A 96 -6.26 -11.36 -5.97
C TRP A 96 -6.35 -10.68 -7.32
N ALA A 97 -6.16 -9.36 -7.34
CA ALA A 97 -5.78 -8.68 -8.56
C ALA A 97 -4.34 -9.09 -8.88
N VAL A 98 -4.11 -9.57 -10.10
CA VAL A 98 -2.80 -10.04 -10.55
C VAL A 98 -2.48 -9.52 -11.94
N GLU A 99 -1.19 -9.32 -12.21
CA GLU A 99 -0.66 -9.09 -13.56
C GLU A 99 0.18 -10.30 -13.97
N LEU A 100 -0.12 -10.87 -15.15
CA LEU A 100 0.74 -11.88 -15.74
C LEU A 100 1.83 -11.23 -16.56
N ARG A 101 3.05 -11.71 -16.40
CA ARG A 101 4.22 -11.21 -17.14
C ARG A 101 4.98 -12.36 -17.78
N ALA A 102 5.64 -12.07 -18.90
CA ALA A 102 6.57 -13.00 -19.52
C ALA A 102 7.99 -12.76 -18.97
N PRO A 103 8.72 -13.79 -18.51
CA PRO A 103 10.14 -13.66 -18.21
C PRO A 103 10.90 -13.21 -19.46
N ASP A 104 11.84 -12.26 -19.33
CA ASP A 104 12.61 -11.75 -20.47
C ASP A 104 14.04 -12.31 -20.57
N GLY A 105 14.40 -13.22 -19.67
CA GLY A 105 15.72 -13.85 -19.59
C GLY A 105 16.81 -13.00 -18.92
N ARG A 106 16.51 -11.77 -18.48
CA ARG A 106 17.46 -10.85 -17.79
C ARG A 106 17.12 -10.65 -16.30
N GLY A 107 16.18 -11.44 -15.79
CA GLY A 107 15.65 -11.31 -14.43
C GLY A 107 14.57 -10.22 -14.31
N THR A 108 14.15 -9.61 -15.41
CA THR A 108 13.01 -8.71 -15.50
C THR A 108 11.85 -9.40 -16.24
N THR A 109 10.74 -8.68 -16.41
CA THR A 109 9.55 -9.24 -17.05
C THR A 109 8.95 -8.24 -18.05
N ARG A 110 8.30 -8.75 -19.09
CA ARG A 110 7.58 -7.96 -20.09
C ARG A 110 6.07 -8.11 -19.95
N PRO A 111 5.29 -7.10 -20.36
CA PRO A 111 3.84 -7.18 -20.33
C PRO A 111 3.36 -8.40 -21.11
N ARG A 112 2.32 -9.02 -20.59
CA ARG A 112 1.61 -10.11 -21.24
C ARG A 112 0.13 -9.90 -20.97
N ALA A 113 -0.69 -10.04 -22.01
CA ALA A 113 -2.13 -10.09 -21.78
C ALA A 113 -2.47 -11.25 -20.84
N GLY A 114 -3.37 -11.01 -19.89
CA GLY A 114 -4.00 -12.09 -19.14
C GLY A 114 -4.75 -12.98 -20.13
N GLY A 115 -4.48 -14.29 -20.04
CA GLY A 115 -5.19 -15.28 -20.85
C GLY A 115 -6.68 -15.30 -20.49
N PRO A 116 -7.52 -15.92 -21.33
CA PRO A 116 -8.96 -15.79 -21.19
C PRO A 116 -9.44 -16.27 -19.81
N ALA A 117 -10.61 -15.79 -19.39
CA ALA A 117 -11.30 -16.28 -18.20
C ALA A 117 -11.29 -17.82 -18.15
N GLY A 118 -10.96 -18.37 -17.00
CA GLY A 118 -10.74 -19.80 -16.78
C GLY A 118 -9.30 -20.27 -17.00
N ALA A 119 -8.40 -19.43 -17.50
CA ALA A 119 -6.98 -19.74 -17.58
C ALA A 119 -6.40 -20.05 -16.19
N VAL A 120 -5.65 -21.15 -16.08
CA VAL A 120 -5.07 -21.61 -14.82
C VAL A 120 -3.56 -21.47 -14.87
N VAL A 121 -3.02 -20.71 -13.93
CA VAL A 121 -1.57 -20.64 -13.67
C VAL A 121 -1.23 -21.58 -12.53
N GLU A 122 -0.35 -22.54 -12.81
CA GLU A 122 0.23 -23.41 -11.80
C GLU A 122 1.38 -22.69 -11.10
N LEU A 123 1.31 -22.61 -9.78
CA LEU A 123 2.32 -22.03 -8.91
C LEU A 123 2.99 -23.14 -8.07
N ALA A 124 4.00 -22.75 -7.28
CA ALA A 124 4.64 -23.65 -6.34
C ALA A 124 3.63 -24.28 -5.34
N GLU A 125 4.02 -25.42 -4.76
CA GLU A 125 3.22 -26.14 -3.75
C GLU A 125 1.82 -26.58 -4.22
N GLY A 126 1.63 -26.75 -5.55
CA GLY A 126 0.36 -27.20 -6.12
C GLY A 126 -0.74 -26.14 -6.06
N VAL A 127 -0.40 -24.88 -5.75
CA VAL A 127 -1.35 -23.77 -5.81
C VAL A 127 -1.73 -23.50 -7.25
N ARG A 128 -3.03 -23.44 -7.53
CA ARG A 128 -3.58 -23.08 -8.84
C ARG A 128 -4.24 -21.72 -8.75
N LEU A 129 -3.83 -20.80 -9.61
CA LEU A 129 -4.39 -19.47 -9.72
C LEU A 129 -5.27 -19.40 -10.97
N VAL A 130 -6.58 -19.34 -10.76
CA VAL A 130 -7.58 -19.28 -11.83
C VAL A 130 -7.87 -17.82 -12.15
N LEU A 131 -7.59 -17.37 -13.37
CA LEU A 131 -7.99 -16.05 -13.85
C LEU A 131 -9.50 -16.06 -14.12
N GLU A 132 -10.26 -15.17 -13.48
CA GLU A 132 -11.72 -15.15 -13.58
C GLU A 132 -12.19 -14.06 -14.55
N GLU A 133 -11.76 -12.82 -14.33
CA GLU A 133 -12.20 -11.68 -15.15
C GLU A 133 -11.19 -10.52 -15.12
N PRO A 134 -11.18 -9.62 -16.11
CA PRO A 134 -10.40 -8.38 -16.05
C PRO A 134 -10.75 -7.54 -14.83
N LEU A 135 -9.75 -6.90 -14.21
CA LEU A 135 -9.93 -6.00 -13.06
C LEU A 135 -10.83 -4.81 -13.41
N ALA A 136 -10.69 -4.30 -14.63
CA ALA A 136 -11.52 -3.25 -15.20
C ALA A 136 -11.96 -3.65 -16.61
N ALA A 137 -13.13 -3.17 -17.04
CA ALA A 137 -13.66 -3.45 -18.37
C ALA A 137 -12.64 -3.03 -19.46
N GLY A 138 -12.27 -3.99 -20.32
CA GLY A 138 -11.28 -3.78 -21.38
C GLY A 138 -9.82 -3.80 -20.92
N SER A 139 -9.52 -4.06 -19.64
CA SER A 139 -8.14 -4.27 -19.19
C SER A 139 -7.61 -5.61 -19.70
N GLU A 140 -6.49 -5.59 -20.40
CA GLU A 140 -5.78 -6.81 -20.79
C GLU A 140 -4.72 -7.21 -19.74
N ARG A 141 -4.37 -6.30 -18.82
CA ARG A 141 -3.21 -6.39 -17.94
C ARG A 141 -3.54 -7.00 -16.59
N LEU A 142 -4.44 -6.38 -15.84
CA LEU A 142 -4.80 -6.79 -14.48
C LEU A 142 -6.07 -7.63 -14.49
N TRP A 143 -6.03 -8.74 -13.78
CA TRP A 143 -7.12 -9.72 -13.70
C TRP A 143 -7.44 -10.05 -12.26
N TRP A 144 -8.72 -10.21 -11.95
CA TRP A 144 -9.15 -10.89 -10.74
C TRP A 144 -8.90 -12.39 -10.88
N ALA A 145 -8.25 -12.96 -9.88
CA ALA A 145 -7.87 -14.36 -9.87
C ALA A 145 -8.08 -15.00 -8.51
N ARG A 146 -8.46 -16.28 -8.50
CA ARG A 146 -8.68 -17.06 -7.28
C ARG A 146 -7.60 -18.11 -7.11
N ALA A 147 -7.00 -18.13 -5.93
CA ALA A 147 -5.97 -19.12 -5.59
C ALA A 147 -6.59 -20.32 -4.85
N VAL A 148 -6.42 -21.50 -5.41
CA VAL A 148 -6.99 -22.76 -4.93
C VAL A 148 -5.86 -23.74 -4.62
N ALA A 149 -5.93 -24.39 -3.45
CA ALA A 149 -4.94 -25.40 -3.06
C ALA A 149 -5.18 -26.73 -3.81
N SER A 150 -4.11 -27.44 -4.18
CA SER A 150 -4.23 -28.81 -4.73
C SER A 150 -4.85 -29.73 -3.68
N GLY A 151 -6.04 -30.28 -3.97
CA GLY A 151 -6.75 -31.20 -3.08
C GLY A 151 -8.19 -30.81 -2.72
N ALA A 152 -8.62 -29.59 -3.07
CA ALA A 152 -10.05 -29.25 -3.06
C ALA A 152 -10.75 -30.10 -4.12
N ARG A 153 -11.34 -31.23 -3.72
CA ARG A 153 -12.18 -32.04 -4.60
C ARG A 153 -13.35 -31.16 -5.04
N ASP A 154 -13.56 -31.00 -6.35
CA ASP A 154 -14.83 -30.55 -6.89
C ASP A 154 -15.93 -31.40 -6.26
N GLY A 155 -16.81 -30.75 -5.51
CA GLY A 155 -18.03 -31.35 -4.98
C GLY A 155 -18.99 -31.68 -6.11
N ARG A 156 -18.63 -32.62 -7.00
CA ARG A 156 -19.64 -33.30 -7.83
C ARG A 156 -20.50 -34.11 -6.89
N VAL A 157 -21.71 -33.62 -6.69
CA VAL A 157 -22.84 -34.37 -6.12
C VAL A 157 -22.91 -35.71 -6.86
N ARG A 158 -22.42 -36.77 -6.21
CA ARG A 158 -22.70 -38.13 -6.63
C ARG A 158 -24.15 -38.39 -6.22
N GLY A 159 -25.01 -38.59 -7.21
CA GLY A 159 -26.37 -39.05 -7.01
C GLY A 159 -26.39 -40.29 -6.14
N GLY A 160 -26.96 -40.16 -4.95
CA GLY A 160 -27.27 -41.25 -4.05
C GLY A 160 -28.73 -41.64 -4.26
N ASN A 161 -28.91 -42.75 -4.96
CA ASN A 161 -30.18 -43.46 -5.07
C ASN A 161 -30.53 -44.01 -3.67
N ALA A 162 -31.69 -43.68 -3.11
CA ALA A 162 -32.21 -44.33 -1.92
C ALA A 162 -33.74 -44.46 -2.04
N LEU A 163 -34.15 -45.68 -2.38
CA LEU A 163 -35.50 -46.21 -2.18
C LEU A 163 -35.70 -46.52 -0.69
N GLY A 164 -36.90 -46.24 -0.16
CA GLY A 164 -37.48 -47.03 0.93
C GLY A 164 -38.12 -46.26 2.08
N GLY A 165 -39.46 -46.35 2.16
CA GLY A 165 -40.20 -46.36 3.43
C GLY A 165 -40.96 -45.08 3.81
N GLY A 166 -42.27 -45.02 3.50
CA GLY A 166 -43.22 -44.17 4.22
C GLY A 166 -43.74 -44.86 5.50
N PRO A 167 -44.94 -44.49 6.00
CA PRO A 167 -45.42 -43.15 6.33
C PRO A 167 -45.89 -43.11 7.81
N HIS A 168 -45.94 -41.94 8.46
CA HIS A 168 -46.83 -41.76 9.62
C HIS A 168 -47.30 -40.30 9.77
N ASP A 169 -48.62 -40.18 9.89
CA ASP A 169 -49.45 -39.02 10.16
C ASP A 169 -49.11 -38.30 11.47
N GLY A 170 -49.52 -37.02 11.55
CA GLY A 170 -50.04 -36.48 12.80
C GLY A 170 -49.87 -34.98 13.01
N GLY A 171 -50.96 -34.24 12.80
CA GLY A 171 -51.41 -33.25 13.80
C GLY A 171 -51.00 -31.80 13.60
N ALA A 172 -52.02 -30.96 13.43
CA ALA A 172 -51.97 -29.51 13.30
C ALA A 172 -51.99 -28.77 14.65
N HIS A 173 -52.05 -27.43 14.55
CA HIS A 173 -52.37 -26.40 15.56
C HIS A 173 -51.19 -25.88 16.39
N ASP A 174 -51.16 -24.62 16.85
CA ASP A 174 -51.69 -23.29 16.50
C ASP A 174 -51.22 -22.40 17.66
N GLY A 175 -51.16 -21.08 17.47
CA GLY A 175 -51.36 -20.10 18.55
C GLY A 175 -50.18 -19.93 19.51
N ASP A 176 -49.31 -18.93 19.35
CA ASP A 176 -49.54 -17.51 19.62
C ASP A 176 -49.59 -17.13 21.11
N ALA A 177 -48.84 -16.06 21.41
CA ALA A 177 -49.04 -15.10 22.49
C ALA A 177 -48.95 -15.60 23.94
N THR A 178 -48.52 -14.85 24.96
CA THR A 178 -48.01 -13.50 25.22
C THR A 178 -47.79 -13.48 26.73
N GLY A 179 -47.07 -12.46 27.23
CA GLY A 179 -47.33 -11.95 28.57
C GLY A 179 -46.18 -12.19 29.54
N THR A 180 -45.41 -11.16 29.87
CA THR A 180 -45.65 -10.28 31.06
C THR A 180 -45.22 -11.00 32.34
N ASP A 181 -44.51 -10.41 33.29
CA ASP A 181 -44.10 -9.05 33.56
C ASP A 181 -43.20 -9.12 34.81
N ALA A 182 -42.82 -7.95 35.31
CA ALA A 182 -42.53 -7.65 36.71
C ALA A 182 -41.08 -7.91 37.15
N THR A 183 -40.19 -6.90 37.13
CA THR A 183 -40.10 -5.69 37.98
C THR A 183 -39.35 -5.90 39.29
N GLY A 184 -38.41 -4.98 39.52
CA GLY A 184 -37.92 -4.55 40.83
C GLY A 184 -36.66 -5.28 41.29
N THR A 185 -35.65 -4.63 41.84
CA THR A 185 -35.45 -3.25 42.30
C THR A 185 -33.98 -3.18 42.76
N ASP A 186 -33.35 -2.01 42.66
CA ASP A 186 -32.40 -1.37 43.61
C ASP A 186 -31.36 -2.22 44.39
N ALA A 187 -30.13 -1.82 44.67
CA ALA A 187 -29.43 -0.54 44.58
C ALA A 187 -27.92 -0.75 44.77
N ARG A 188 -27.20 0.33 44.44
CA ARG A 188 -25.82 0.75 44.67
C ARG A 188 -25.09 0.20 45.92
N ASP A 189 -23.85 -0.22 45.72
CA ASP A 189 -22.60 0.25 46.39
C ASP A 189 -21.41 -0.42 45.64
N GLY A 190 -20.30 0.23 45.27
CA GLY A 190 -19.33 0.87 46.14
C GLY A 190 -18.21 -0.12 46.49
N GLY A 191 -17.11 -0.18 45.72
CA GLY A 191 -15.96 -1.02 46.10
C GLY A 191 -14.95 -1.33 44.99
N THR A 192 -13.79 -0.69 45.07
CA THR A 192 -12.56 -0.96 44.32
C THR A 192 -12.03 -2.38 44.55
N ALA A 193 -11.63 -3.08 43.49
CA ALA A 193 -10.68 -4.19 43.58
C ALA A 193 -9.83 -4.28 42.29
N ASP A 194 -8.54 -4.09 42.48
CA ASP A 194 -7.45 -4.42 41.58
C ASP A 194 -7.41 -5.95 41.36
N ALA A 195 -7.41 -6.39 40.11
CA ALA A 195 -7.20 -7.77 39.73
C ALA A 195 -6.42 -7.80 38.42
N GLY A 196 -5.10 -7.93 38.54
CA GLY A 196 -4.23 -8.24 37.42
C GLY A 196 -4.61 -9.58 36.79
N THR A 197 -4.91 -9.55 35.49
CA THR A 197 -4.87 -10.74 34.63
C THR A 197 -3.77 -10.55 33.61
N ARG A 198 -2.69 -11.30 33.82
CA ARG A 198 -1.80 -11.75 32.75
C ARG A 198 -2.63 -12.62 31.80
N ASP A 199 -2.65 -12.27 30.54
CA ASP A 199 -2.92 -13.20 29.44
C ASP A 199 -2.07 -12.70 28.27
N GLY A 200 -1.01 -13.38 27.85
CA GLY A 200 -1.04 -14.77 27.44
C GLY A 200 -1.36 -14.78 25.95
N GLY A 201 -0.33 -14.60 25.13
CA GLY A 201 -0.47 -14.49 23.69
C GLY A 201 -1.12 -15.72 23.08
N ALA A 202 -2.27 -15.53 22.45
CA ALA A 202 -2.79 -16.43 21.43
C ALA A 202 -2.93 -15.61 20.16
N ALA A 203 -1.91 -15.68 19.30
CA ALA A 203 -2.03 -15.21 17.92
C ALA A 203 -3.20 -15.98 17.28
N GLY A 204 -4.31 -15.27 17.03
CA GLY A 204 -5.50 -15.83 16.43
C GLY A 204 -5.15 -16.51 15.11
N ARG A 205 -5.25 -17.84 15.06
CA ARG A 205 -5.09 -18.60 13.82
C ARG A 205 -6.31 -18.31 12.95
N VAL A 206 -6.13 -17.50 11.92
CA VAL A 206 -7.16 -17.24 10.90
C VAL A 206 -7.54 -18.58 10.26
N VAL A 207 -8.75 -19.07 10.55
CA VAL A 207 -9.30 -20.29 9.95
C VAL A 207 -9.74 -19.94 8.53
N ARG A 208 -8.98 -20.38 7.52
CA ARG A 208 -9.33 -20.20 6.11
C ARG A 208 -10.34 -21.27 5.68
N PRO A 209 -11.33 -20.95 4.81
CA PRO A 209 -12.23 -21.96 4.26
C PRO A 209 -11.45 -23.05 3.53
N SER A 210 -11.92 -24.29 3.62
CA SER A 210 -11.31 -25.46 2.96
C SER A 210 -11.20 -25.23 1.45
N GLY A 211 -9.98 -25.30 0.92
CA GLY A 211 -9.69 -25.18 -0.52
C GLY A 211 -9.09 -23.84 -0.96
N VAL A 212 -9.11 -22.80 -0.12
CA VAL A 212 -8.44 -21.52 -0.42
C VAL A 212 -6.94 -21.63 -0.13
N ALA A 213 -6.10 -21.28 -1.09
CA ALA A 213 -4.66 -21.31 -0.91
C ALA A 213 -4.16 -20.17 -0.01
N ASP A 214 -3.13 -20.43 0.81
CA ASP A 214 -2.43 -19.41 1.59
C ASP A 214 -1.42 -18.65 0.72
N VAL A 215 -1.92 -17.74 -0.13
CA VAL A 215 -1.08 -16.92 -1.02
C VAL A 215 -0.01 -16.13 -0.24
N PRO A 216 -0.31 -15.45 0.90
CA PRO A 216 0.74 -14.79 1.68
C PRO A 216 1.85 -15.74 2.14
N GLY A 217 1.51 -16.98 2.52
CA GLY A 217 2.49 -18.01 2.84
C GLY A 217 3.34 -18.44 1.64
N LEU A 218 2.71 -18.66 0.49
CA LEU A 218 3.37 -18.96 -0.78
C LEU A 218 4.38 -17.86 -1.13
N LEU A 219 3.96 -16.59 -1.10
CA LEU A 219 4.82 -15.45 -1.43
C LEU A 219 6.00 -15.31 -0.46
N ARG A 220 5.80 -15.57 0.84
CA ARG A 220 6.91 -15.57 1.81
C ARG A 220 7.98 -16.64 1.52
N ARG A 221 7.59 -17.79 0.96
CA ARG A 221 8.50 -18.92 0.72
C ARG A 221 9.13 -18.92 -0.68
N HIS A 222 8.36 -18.52 -1.69
CA HIS A 222 8.72 -18.66 -3.11
C HIS A 222 8.67 -17.34 -3.88
N GLY A 223 8.16 -16.28 -3.26
CA GLY A 223 8.05 -14.97 -3.88
C GLY A 223 9.36 -14.19 -3.84
N ARG A 224 9.40 -13.14 -4.65
CA ARG A 224 10.43 -12.10 -4.65
C ARG A 224 9.79 -10.72 -4.82
N PRO A 225 10.45 -9.61 -4.42
CA PRO A 225 9.97 -8.27 -4.75
C PRO A 225 9.79 -8.11 -6.26
N ILE A 226 8.84 -7.28 -6.67
CA ILE A 226 8.74 -6.87 -8.06
C ILE A 226 9.97 -6.03 -8.40
N ARG A 227 10.69 -6.43 -9.46
CA ARG A 227 11.89 -5.73 -9.90
C ARG A 227 11.51 -4.55 -10.79
N TYR A 228 11.99 -3.36 -10.46
CA TYR A 228 11.89 -2.19 -11.32
C TYR A 228 12.77 -2.34 -12.56
N ALA A 229 12.24 -1.97 -13.73
CA ALA A 229 12.90 -2.14 -15.02
C ALA A 229 14.26 -1.44 -15.11
N TYR A 230 14.43 -0.30 -14.44
CA TYR A 230 15.68 0.48 -14.44
C TYR A 230 16.78 -0.10 -13.54
N THR A 231 16.49 -1.11 -12.72
CA THR A 231 17.47 -1.67 -11.77
C THR A 231 18.37 -2.71 -12.43
N GLU A 232 19.66 -2.71 -12.04
CA GLU A 232 20.66 -3.61 -12.64
C GLU A 232 20.46 -5.08 -12.29
N ARG A 233 19.89 -5.37 -11.11
CA ARG A 233 19.71 -6.73 -10.58
C ARG A 233 18.64 -6.76 -9.50
N ASP A 234 18.17 -7.97 -9.20
CA ASP A 234 17.29 -8.22 -8.06
C ASP A 234 17.91 -7.69 -6.76
N GLN A 235 17.06 -7.10 -5.93
CA GLN A 235 17.42 -6.66 -4.59
C GLN A 235 16.69 -7.55 -3.57
N PRO A 236 17.29 -7.80 -2.39
CA PRO A 236 16.62 -8.56 -1.34
C PRO A 236 15.38 -7.79 -0.87
N LEU A 237 14.37 -8.51 -0.34
CA LEU A 237 13.15 -7.88 0.20
C LEU A 237 13.45 -6.79 1.24
N SER A 238 14.52 -6.95 2.04
CA SER A 238 14.96 -5.94 3.01
C SER A 238 15.32 -4.57 2.40
N ALA A 239 15.68 -4.53 1.11
CA ALA A 239 15.94 -3.29 0.39
C ALA A 239 14.65 -2.52 0.05
N TYR A 240 13.50 -3.20 0.03
CA TYR A 240 12.17 -2.62 -0.22
C TYR A 240 11.42 -2.30 1.08
N GLN A 241 11.86 -2.85 2.22
CA GLN A 241 11.24 -2.57 3.52
C GLN A 241 11.72 -1.24 4.11
N THR A 242 10.77 -0.41 4.49
CA THR A 242 11.02 0.80 5.28
C THR A 242 11.12 0.46 6.76
N VAL A 243 11.68 1.37 7.56
CA VAL A 243 11.75 1.20 9.03
C VAL A 243 10.38 1.30 9.71
N PHE A 244 9.35 1.75 8.98
CA PHE A 244 7.98 1.88 9.48
C PHE A 244 7.10 0.68 9.12
N ALA A 245 7.61 -0.29 8.35
CA ALA A 245 6.85 -1.45 7.93
C ALA A 245 6.40 -2.27 9.16
N LEU A 246 5.10 -2.47 9.31
CA LEU A 246 4.49 -3.28 10.37
C LEU A 246 3.80 -4.50 9.75
N PRO A 247 4.13 -5.74 10.17
CA PRO A 247 3.46 -6.93 9.67
C PRO A 247 1.95 -6.91 9.95
N GLY A 248 1.12 -7.12 8.91
CA GLY A 248 -0.31 -7.35 9.08
C GLY A 248 -0.62 -8.76 9.58
N ALA A 249 -1.65 -8.90 10.42
CA ALA A 249 -2.07 -10.20 10.97
C ALA A 249 -2.53 -11.20 9.90
N ASP A 250 -3.10 -10.71 8.80
CA ASP A 250 -3.55 -11.46 7.63
C ASP A 250 -2.44 -11.71 6.59
N GLY A 251 -1.23 -11.16 6.83
CA GLY A 251 -0.12 -11.16 5.88
C GLY A 251 -0.29 -10.15 4.74
N ALA A 252 -1.20 -9.18 4.86
CA ALA A 252 -1.36 -8.13 3.88
C ALA A 252 -0.19 -7.15 3.87
N GLY A 253 -0.05 -6.49 2.73
CA GLY A 253 0.99 -5.52 2.47
C GLY A 253 0.83 -4.96 1.06
N SER A 254 1.80 -4.16 0.65
CA SER A 254 1.85 -3.55 -0.67
C SER A 254 2.69 -4.38 -1.62
N ALA A 255 2.27 -4.48 -2.88
CA ALA A 255 3.14 -4.95 -3.96
C ALA A 255 4.30 -3.96 -4.19
N GLU A 256 3.99 -2.66 -4.11
CA GLU A 256 4.95 -1.57 -4.26
C GLU A 256 5.41 -1.00 -2.92
N MET A 257 6.68 -0.59 -2.80
CA MET A 257 7.17 -0.02 -1.55
C MET A 257 6.73 1.43 -1.35
N PRO A 258 6.51 1.90 -0.09
CA PRO A 258 6.39 3.32 0.21
C PRO A 258 7.78 4.00 0.18
N SER A 259 8.33 4.15 -1.04
CA SER A 259 9.73 4.45 -1.31
C SER A 259 10.26 5.73 -0.67
N ALA A 260 9.44 6.78 -0.54
CA ALA A 260 9.82 8.03 0.12
C ALA A 260 10.25 7.85 1.58
N ALA A 261 9.76 6.81 2.25
CA ALA A 261 10.13 6.48 3.63
C ALA A 261 11.35 5.56 3.73
N ARG A 262 11.88 5.08 2.60
CA ARG A 262 13.03 4.17 2.56
C ARG A 262 14.29 4.74 3.21
N PRO A 263 14.66 6.03 3.01
CA PRO A 263 15.90 6.54 3.58
C PRO A 263 15.88 6.69 5.11
N PHE A 264 14.72 6.61 5.77
CA PHE A 264 14.68 6.68 7.23
C PHE A 264 15.42 5.49 7.87
N THR A 265 16.18 5.79 8.92
CA THR A 265 16.85 4.81 9.79
C THR A 265 16.29 4.92 11.21
N PRO A 266 16.42 3.87 12.05
CA PRO A 266 15.98 3.96 13.45
C PRO A 266 16.65 5.11 14.22
N ARG A 267 17.93 5.38 13.91
CA ARG A 267 18.67 6.52 14.46
C ARG A 267 18.03 7.85 14.06
N LEU A 268 17.73 8.04 12.77
CA LEU A 268 17.12 9.27 12.28
C LEU A 268 15.72 9.49 12.87
N VAL A 269 14.92 8.42 12.98
CA VAL A 269 13.60 8.48 13.63
C VAL A 269 13.72 8.90 15.09
N ALA A 270 14.66 8.30 15.84
CA ALA A 270 14.90 8.68 17.23
C ALA A 270 15.34 10.15 17.36
N GLU A 271 16.20 10.64 16.47
CA GLU A 271 16.61 12.05 16.46
C GLU A 271 15.43 12.99 16.18
N LEU A 272 14.59 12.68 15.19
CA LEU A 272 13.37 13.44 14.89
C LEU A 272 12.44 13.53 16.10
N VAL A 273 12.17 12.38 16.75
CA VAL A 273 11.36 12.33 17.98
C VAL A 273 11.98 13.17 19.10
N SER A 274 13.30 13.09 19.30
CA SER A 274 14.00 13.87 20.33
C SER A 274 13.92 15.39 20.12
N ARG A 275 13.73 15.83 18.87
CA ARG A 275 13.53 17.23 18.48
C ARG A 275 12.06 17.66 18.52
N GLY A 276 11.16 16.79 18.97
CA GLY A 276 9.72 17.08 19.08
C GLY A 276 8.94 16.92 17.78
N VAL A 277 9.50 16.24 16.76
CA VAL A 277 8.74 15.81 15.57
C VAL A 277 7.93 14.58 15.93
N GLN A 278 6.65 14.59 15.57
CA GLN A 278 5.71 13.50 15.82
C GLN A 278 5.56 12.59 14.60
N PHE A 279 5.09 11.37 14.80
CA PHE A 279 4.77 10.42 13.73
C PHE A 279 3.33 9.92 13.87
N ALA A 280 2.59 9.91 12.76
CA ALA A 280 1.26 9.33 12.69
C ALA A 280 1.26 8.18 11.65
N PRO A 281 1.11 6.92 12.09
CA PRO A 281 1.09 5.78 11.18
C PRO A 281 -0.26 5.66 10.46
N LEU A 282 -0.23 5.28 9.19
CA LEU A 282 -1.41 4.86 8.43
C LEU A 282 -1.04 3.67 7.54
N THR A 283 -2.01 3.08 6.87
CA THR A 283 -1.75 2.09 5.81
C THR A 283 -2.40 2.50 4.50
N LEU A 284 -1.68 2.28 3.41
CA LEU A 284 -2.21 2.16 2.05
C LEU A 284 -1.44 1.02 1.37
N HIS A 285 -2.13 -0.09 1.12
CA HIS A 285 -1.59 -1.25 0.43
C HIS A 285 -1.64 -1.00 -1.07
N THR A 286 -0.52 -0.52 -1.60
CA THR A 286 -0.41 -0.20 -3.02
C THR A 286 -0.22 -1.44 -3.85
N GLY A 287 -0.99 -1.54 -4.93
CA GLY A 287 -0.88 -2.65 -5.86
C GLY A 287 0.22 -2.42 -6.89
N VAL A 288 0.30 -3.30 -7.90
CA VAL A 288 1.23 -3.17 -9.04
C VAL A 288 0.91 -1.90 -9.84
N ALA A 289 1.89 -1.00 -9.93
CA ALA A 289 1.82 0.17 -10.80
C ALA A 289 2.24 -0.18 -12.23
N SER A 290 1.60 0.41 -13.24
CA SER A 290 2.14 0.36 -14.61
C SER A 290 3.13 1.50 -14.78
N ALA A 291 4.39 1.19 -15.06
CA ALA A 291 5.32 2.19 -15.58
C ALA A 291 5.00 2.57 -17.03
N GLU A 292 4.17 1.78 -17.71
CA GLU A 292 3.99 1.83 -19.17
C GLU A 292 2.59 2.35 -19.57
N ALA A 293 1.65 2.40 -18.64
CA ALA A 293 0.27 2.80 -18.88
C ALA A 293 -0.17 3.86 -17.86
N HIS A 294 -0.62 5.02 -18.37
CA HIS A 294 -1.20 6.11 -17.57
C HIS A 294 -2.61 5.73 -17.10
N GLU A 295 -2.71 4.65 -16.34
CA GLU A 295 -3.97 4.15 -15.79
C GLU A 295 -4.29 4.91 -14.50
N PRO A 296 -5.56 5.30 -14.30
CA PRO A 296 -5.99 5.78 -12.99
C PRO A 296 -5.73 4.69 -11.94
N PRO A 297 -5.39 5.06 -10.69
CA PRO A 297 -5.26 4.07 -9.64
C PRO A 297 -6.58 3.32 -9.49
N TYR A 298 -6.53 1.99 -9.56
CA TYR A 298 -7.65 1.18 -9.10
C TYR A 298 -7.79 1.32 -7.58
N PRO A 299 -8.95 0.96 -7.01
CA PRO A 299 -9.16 1.07 -5.58
C PRO A 299 -8.07 0.31 -4.81
N GLU A 300 -7.46 0.97 -3.83
CA GLU A 300 -6.44 0.41 -2.95
C GLU A 300 -6.92 0.42 -1.51
N ARG A 301 -6.53 -0.61 -0.75
CA ARG A 301 -6.97 -0.76 0.63
C ARG A 301 -6.17 0.16 1.54
N PHE A 302 -6.86 0.93 2.38
CA PHE A 302 -6.24 1.87 3.30
C PHE A 302 -6.89 1.84 4.68
N ALA A 303 -6.15 2.33 5.67
CA ALA A 303 -6.69 2.63 6.98
C ALA A 303 -5.98 3.82 7.62
N VAL A 304 -6.77 4.71 8.20
CA VAL A 304 -6.31 5.78 9.09
C VAL A 304 -6.82 5.45 10.50
N PRO A 305 -5.96 4.96 11.40
CA PRO A 305 -6.35 4.64 12.77
C PRO A 305 -6.83 5.87 13.55
N GLU A 306 -7.65 5.64 14.58
CA GLU A 306 -8.17 6.71 15.42
C GLU A 306 -7.07 7.53 16.10
N ALA A 307 -6.02 6.86 16.61
CA ALA A 307 -4.87 7.55 17.19
C ALA A 307 -4.22 8.51 16.18
N SER A 308 -4.05 8.08 14.92
CA SER A 308 -3.45 8.88 13.86
C SER A 308 -4.34 10.05 13.46
N ALA A 309 -5.67 9.84 13.34
CA ALA A 309 -6.61 10.92 13.08
C ALA A 309 -6.57 11.99 14.18
N ARG A 310 -6.54 11.57 15.46
CA ARG A 310 -6.40 12.48 16.60
C ARG A 310 -5.07 13.25 16.57
N LEU A 311 -3.95 12.58 16.30
CA LEU A 311 -2.63 13.21 16.17
C LEU A 311 -2.62 14.27 15.06
N VAL A 312 -3.18 13.96 13.89
CA VAL A 312 -3.29 14.90 12.78
C VAL A 312 -4.09 16.14 13.16
N ASN A 313 -5.28 15.95 13.71
CA ASN A 313 -6.13 17.07 14.09
C ASN A 313 -5.49 17.92 15.22
N ALA A 314 -4.82 17.28 16.18
CA ALA A 314 -4.11 17.96 17.27
C ALA A 314 -2.90 18.76 16.77
N ALA A 315 -2.08 18.19 15.89
CA ALA A 315 -0.94 18.88 15.29
C ALA A 315 -1.39 20.16 14.56
N ARG A 316 -2.46 20.06 13.76
CA ARG A 316 -3.05 21.22 13.07
C ARG A 316 -3.62 22.25 14.03
N ALA A 317 -4.35 21.83 15.05
CA ALA A 317 -4.89 22.74 16.07
C ALA A 317 -3.78 23.46 16.86
N GLY A 318 -2.63 22.81 17.03
CA GLY A 318 -1.43 23.38 17.65
C GLY A 318 -0.55 24.21 16.72
N GLY A 319 -0.94 24.42 15.45
CA GLY A 319 -0.16 25.16 14.47
C GLY A 319 1.07 24.41 13.93
N GLY A 320 1.19 23.10 14.19
CA GLY A 320 2.19 22.23 13.61
C GLY A 320 1.85 21.87 12.16
N ARG A 321 2.86 21.56 11.35
CA ARG A 321 2.68 21.17 9.95
C ARG A 321 2.45 19.67 9.85
N VAL A 322 1.54 19.26 8.97
CA VAL A 322 1.34 17.86 8.62
C VAL A 322 2.09 17.55 7.32
N VAL A 323 3.20 16.82 7.42
CA VAL A 323 4.04 16.46 6.27
C VAL A 323 3.82 14.98 5.94
N ALA A 324 3.32 14.71 4.74
CA ALA A 324 3.16 13.35 4.26
C ALA A 324 4.51 12.78 3.77
N VAL A 325 4.83 11.56 4.20
CA VAL A 325 5.99 10.82 3.70
C VAL A 325 5.51 9.87 2.60
N GLY A 326 5.57 10.37 1.37
CA GLY A 326 5.14 9.69 0.15
C GLY A 326 3.72 10.03 -0.29
N THR A 327 3.48 9.90 -1.59
CA THR A 327 2.18 10.14 -2.25
C THR A 327 1.07 9.22 -1.73
N THR A 328 1.44 8.03 -1.26
CA THR A 328 0.52 7.07 -0.64
C THR A 328 -0.05 7.59 0.67
N ALA A 329 0.77 8.24 1.51
CA ALA A 329 0.31 8.86 2.75
C ALA A 329 -0.63 10.04 2.50
N VAL A 330 -0.38 10.82 1.44
CA VAL A 330 -1.29 11.89 1.00
C VAL A 330 -2.66 11.31 0.65
N ARG A 331 -2.72 10.28 -0.21
CA ARG A 331 -4.00 9.67 -0.61
C ARG A 331 -4.79 9.12 0.57
N ALA A 332 -4.14 8.37 1.46
CA ALA A 332 -4.80 7.79 2.62
C ALA A 332 -5.39 8.85 3.55
N VAL A 333 -4.62 9.88 3.92
CA VAL A 333 -5.12 10.92 4.84
C VAL A 333 -6.17 11.81 4.19
N GLU A 334 -6.03 12.12 2.90
CA GLU A 334 -6.98 12.96 2.16
C GLU A 334 -8.30 12.23 1.85
N SER A 335 -8.29 10.90 1.82
CA SER A 335 -9.51 10.07 1.80
C SER A 335 -10.22 10.03 3.15
N ALA A 336 -9.48 10.19 4.25
CA ALA A 336 -10.03 10.26 5.61
C ALA A 336 -10.47 11.69 6.03
N ALA A 337 -10.17 12.69 5.20
CA ALA A 337 -10.47 14.10 5.48
C ALA A 337 -11.87 14.50 5.01
N GLY A 338 -12.68 15.02 5.94
CA GLY A 338 -13.96 15.63 5.62
C GLY A 338 -13.82 16.95 4.86
N ALA A 339 -14.92 17.48 4.34
CA ALA A 339 -14.97 18.80 3.71
C ALA A 339 -14.60 19.94 4.69
N ASP A 340 -14.77 19.68 5.99
CA ASP A 340 -14.37 20.54 7.10
C ASP A 340 -12.86 20.50 7.40
N GLY A 341 -12.08 19.69 6.67
CA GLY A 341 -10.65 19.51 6.90
C GLY A 341 -10.31 18.65 8.12
N ILE A 342 -11.31 18.08 8.80
CA ILE A 342 -11.10 17.21 9.96
C ILE A 342 -10.88 15.77 9.49
N VAL A 343 -9.79 15.16 9.95
CA VAL A 343 -9.47 13.76 9.67
C VAL A 343 -10.25 12.86 10.62
N ARG A 344 -10.93 11.85 10.07
CA ARG A 344 -11.71 10.87 10.84
C ARG A 344 -11.13 9.48 10.64
N ALA A 345 -11.14 8.68 11.69
CA ALA A 345 -10.72 7.29 11.61
C ALA A 345 -11.59 6.55 10.58
N CYS A 346 -10.97 5.87 9.63
CA CYS A 346 -11.68 5.05 8.66
C CYS A 346 -10.75 3.98 8.08
N ALA A 347 -11.37 2.94 7.53
CA ALA A 347 -10.71 1.92 6.74
C ALA A 347 -11.62 1.54 5.58
N GLY A 348 -11.02 1.11 4.48
CA GLY A 348 -11.76 0.72 3.28
C GLY A 348 -10.90 0.84 2.04
N TRP A 349 -11.52 1.26 0.95
CA TRP A 349 -10.89 1.39 -0.35
C TRP A 349 -10.81 2.85 -0.77
N THR A 350 -9.69 3.25 -1.38
CA THR A 350 -9.51 4.57 -1.97
C THR A 350 -9.09 4.48 -3.42
N ASP A 351 -9.87 5.12 -4.28
CA ASP A 351 -9.58 5.43 -5.68
C ASP A 351 -9.24 6.92 -5.86
N LEU A 352 -8.98 7.63 -4.74
CA LEU A 352 -8.81 9.08 -4.75
C LEU A 352 -7.61 9.48 -5.62
N VAL A 353 -7.90 10.30 -6.63
CA VAL A 353 -6.90 11.01 -7.44
C VAL A 353 -6.79 12.45 -6.94
N VAL A 354 -5.61 12.82 -6.45
CA VAL A 354 -5.31 14.19 -6.02
C VAL A 354 -4.79 14.99 -7.21
N THR A 355 -5.47 16.08 -7.54
CA THR A 355 -5.13 16.98 -8.65
C THR A 355 -5.08 18.43 -8.17
N PRO A 356 -4.44 19.35 -8.92
CA PRO A 356 -4.40 20.76 -8.53
C PRO A 356 -5.78 21.40 -8.37
N GLY A 357 -6.76 20.98 -9.19
CA GLY A 357 -8.13 21.48 -9.11
C GLY A 357 -8.88 21.03 -7.85
N ARG A 358 -8.57 19.85 -7.30
CA ARG A 358 -9.08 19.39 -6.00
C ARG A 358 -8.32 20.02 -4.83
N GLY A 359 -7.00 20.10 -4.96
CA GLY A 359 -6.10 20.43 -3.86
C GLY A 359 -6.02 19.33 -2.79
N VAL A 360 -5.42 19.69 -1.66
CA VAL A 360 -5.38 18.88 -0.42
C VAL A 360 -5.96 19.70 0.73
N ARG A 361 -6.52 19.04 1.75
CA ARG A 361 -7.18 19.70 2.89
C ARG A 361 -6.36 19.64 4.17
N VAL A 362 -5.48 18.65 4.28
CA VAL A 362 -4.80 18.28 5.52
C VAL A 362 -3.30 18.47 5.43
N VAL A 363 -2.70 18.06 4.32
CA VAL A 363 -1.26 17.98 4.16
C VAL A 363 -0.68 19.37 3.87
N ASP A 364 0.32 19.80 4.65
CA ASP A 364 1.04 21.07 4.48
C ASP A 364 2.37 20.91 3.72
N GLY A 365 2.87 19.68 3.62
CA GLY A 365 4.08 19.36 2.89
C GLY A 365 4.19 17.88 2.51
N LEU A 366 5.08 17.57 1.57
CA LEU A 366 5.27 16.23 1.04
C LEU A 366 6.77 15.93 0.94
N LEU A 367 7.22 14.88 1.61
CA LEU A 367 8.50 14.25 1.37
C LEU A 367 8.27 13.10 0.36
N THR A 368 8.92 13.15 -0.80
CA THR A 368 8.68 12.22 -1.90
C THR A 368 9.97 11.91 -2.66
N GLY A 369 9.98 10.86 -3.49
CA GLY A 369 11.03 10.69 -4.49
C GLY A 369 10.85 11.66 -5.67
N LEU A 370 11.82 11.68 -6.59
CA LEU A 370 11.69 12.38 -7.87
C LEU A 370 10.98 11.47 -8.88
N HIS A 371 9.90 11.97 -9.46
CA HIS A 371 9.01 11.24 -10.38
C HIS A 371 9.14 11.78 -11.79
N GLU A 372 9.07 10.92 -12.81
CA GLU A 372 9.04 11.37 -14.20
C GLU A 372 7.86 12.33 -14.46
N PRO A 373 8.01 13.34 -15.34
CA PRO A 373 6.99 14.37 -15.60
C PRO A 373 5.64 13.83 -16.07
N GLU A 374 5.64 12.69 -16.75
CA GLU A 374 4.46 12.03 -17.27
C GLU A 374 3.66 11.29 -16.17
N ALA A 375 4.22 11.12 -14.96
CA ALA A 375 3.59 10.40 -13.88
C ALA A 375 2.39 11.17 -13.27
N SER A 376 1.32 10.44 -12.96
CA SER A 376 0.15 10.96 -12.22
C SER A 376 0.51 11.58 -10.86
N HIS A 377 1.66 11.22 -10.29
CA HIS A 377 2.22 11.84 -9.09
C HIS A 377 2.50 13.33 -9.26
N LEU A 378 2.86 13.80 -10.45
CA LEU A 378 3.17 15.22 -10.68
C LEU A 378 1.97 16.11 -10.34
N LEU A 379 0.76 15.69 -10.71
CA LEU A 379 -0.48 16.41 -10.37
C LEU A 379 -0.70 16.52 -8.85
N MET A 380 -0.30 15.51 -8.09
CA MET A 380 -0.37 15.54 -6.63
C MET A 380 0.70 16.45 -6.03
N LEU A 381 1.93 16.42 -6.56
CA LEU A 381 2.99 17.34 -6.14
C LEU A 381 2.57 18.80 -6.40
N GLU A 382 2.03 19.08 -7.59
CA GLU A 382 1.47 20.40 -7.93
C GLU A 382 0.31 20.78 -6.99
N ALA A 383 -0.57 19.82 -6.64
CA ALA A 383 -1.64 20.05 -5.68
C ALA A 383 -1.11 20.40 -4.28
N VAL A 384 0.02 19.80 -3.87
CA VAL A 384 0.65 20.04 -2.55
C VAL A 384 1.47 21.33 -2.51
N ALA A 385 2.31 21.61 -3.51
CA ALA A 385 3.29 22.69 -3.42
C ALA A 385 3.07 23.84 -4.40
N GLY A 386 2.12 23.68 -5.34
CA GLY A 386 1.97 24.57 -6.48
C GLY A 386 2.92 24.20 -7.62
N ARG A 387 2.51 24.51 -8.85
CA ARG A 387 3.29 24.20 -10.06
C ARG A 387 4.69 24.81 -10.01
N GLU A 388 4.79 26.11 -9.79
CA GLU A 388 6.09 26.84 -9.88
C GLU A 388 7.15 26.26 -8.93
N ALA A 389 6.76 25.85 -7.72
CA ALA A 389 7.65 25.21 -6.75
C ALA A 389 8.19 23.86 -7.24
N VAL A 390 7.33 23.06 -7.86
CA VAL A 390 7.68 21.76 -8.42
C VAL A 390 8.57 21.92 -9.64
N GLU A 391 8.21 22.81 -10.57
CA GLU A 391 9.01 23.09 -11.77
C GLU A 391 10.42 23.57 -11.38
N ARG A 392 10.50 24.54 -10.46
CA ARG A 392 11.79 25.05 -10.00
C ARG A 392 12.62 23.98 -9.29
N GLY A 393 11.99 23.17 -8.43
CA GLY A 393 12.65 22.05 -7.78
C GLY A 393 13.20 21.02 -8.78
N TYR A 394 12.43 20.70 -9.81
CA TYR A 394 12.85 19.74 -10.84
C TYR A 394 13.99 20.27 -11.72
N GLU A 395 13.98 21.56 -12.05
CA GLU A 395 15.10 22.20 -12.75
C GLU A 395 16.39 22.11 -11.93
N GLU A 396 16.33 22.41 -10.63
CA GLU A 396 17.48 22.29 -9.72
C GLU A 396 17.90 20.83 -9.48
N ALA A 397 16.95 19.89 -9.45
CA ALA A 397 17.23 18.46 -9.35
C ALA A 397 18.01 17.96 -10.57
N LEU A 398 17.60 18.35 -11.78
CA LEU A 398 18.26 18.00 -13.03
C LEU A 398 19.65 18.65 -13.12
N ALA A 399 19.74 19.96 -12.87
CA ALA A 399 21.01 20.68 -12.86
C ALA A 399 21.98 20.11 -11.82
N GLY A 400 21.46 19.78 -10.64
CA GLY A 400 22.19 19.16 -9.55
C GLY A 400 22.43 17.66 -9.73
N ARG A 401 22.00 17.04 -10.83
CA ARG A 401 22.13 15.58 -11.11
C ARG A 401 21.64 14.69 -9.97
N TYR A 402 20.47 15.00 -9.41
CA TYR A 402 19.82 14.12 -8.43
C TYR A 402 19.48 12.78 -9.06
N LEU A 403 19.44 11.74 -8.25
CA LEU A 403 19.04 10.40 -8.65
C LEU A 403 17.52 10.21 -8.49
N TRP A 404 16.88 9.56 -9.44
CA TRP A 404 15.43 9.46 -9.58
C TRP A 404 14.90 8.07 -9.24
N HIS A 405 13.57 7.96 -9.16
CA HIS A 405 12.80 6.74 -8.86
C HIS A 405 12.95 6.23 -7.41
N GLU A 406 12.44 5.03 -7.15
CA GLU A 406 12.19 4.50 -5.79
C GLU A 406 13.45 4.32 -4.94
N PHE A 407 14.61 4.12 -5.57
CA PHE A 407 15.90 4.08 -4.87
C PHE A 407 16.65 5.42 -4.87
N GLY A 408 16.11 6.45 -5.53
CA GLY A 408 16.76 7.73 -5.75
C GLY A 408 16.87 8.62 -4.52
N ASP A 409 17.16 9.88 -4.81
CA ASP A 409 17.15 10.97 -3.85
C ASP A 409 15.71 11.41 -3.57
N VAL A 410 15.54 12.20 -2.51
CA VAL A 410 14.23 12.65 -2.05
C VAL A 410 14.08 14.16 -2.14
N HIS A 411 12.84 14.61 -2.23
CA HIS A 411 12.42 15.99 -2.34
C HIS A 411 11.38 16.29 -1.25
N LEU A 412 11.69 17.23 -0.37
CA LEU A 412 10.75 17.79 0.59
C LEU A 412 10.15 19.08 0.01
N LEU A 413 8.86 19.03 -0.26
CA LEU A 413 8.06 20.16 -0.71
C LEU A 413 7.27 20.70 0.48
N LEU A 414 7.43 21.98 0.80
CA LEU A 414 6.69 22.66 1.86
C LEU A 414 5.92 23.84 1.25
N ARG A 415 4.66 24.00 1.66
CA ARG A 415 3.86 25.19 1.35
C ARG A 415 4.35 26.45 2.03
#